data_AF-V8NA25-F1
#
_entry.id   AF-V8NA25-F1
#
_cell.length_a   1.000
_cell.length_b   1.000
_cell.length_c   1.000
_cell.angle_alpha   90.00
_cell.angle_beta   90.00
_cell.angle_gamma   90.00
#
_symmetry.space_group_name_H-M   'P 1'
#
loop_
_entity.id
_entity.type
_entity.pdbx_description
1 polymer ?
#
loop_
_entity_poly.entity_id
_entity_poly.type
_entity_poly.pdbx_seq_one_letter_code
_entity_poly.pdbx_strand_id
1 'polypeptide(L)'
;MDFKYDVKFVFAEVNADVAFLMLQSDMSRKKTVHPTLVGKKISTKSVGKDTKEDITHTYKHREDSEEEKASAKPNLPPQEADLALRIKASEGMNNGCDFDVFVVINNNTPEERLCRLKISAATSVPLRILYEKYAGCLTSDNMIKVTAVLQQAENQKILLQVRDFHVKNPDIKIR
;
A
#
# COMPACT_ATOMS: atom_id res chain seq x y z
N MET A 1 -3.04 -26.36 -9.73
CA MET A 1 -3.10 -26.13 -8.26
C MET A 1 -3.35 -27.41 -7.45
N ASP A 2 -3.27 -28.62 -8.04
CA ASP A 2 -3.58 -29.86 -7.32
C ASP A 2 -2.33 -30.72 -7.04
N PHE A 3 -1.22 -30.02 -6.77
CA PHE A 3 0.03 -30.65 -6.35
C PHE A 3 0.13 -30.61 -4.82
N LYS A 4 0.73 -31.65 -4.24
CA LYS A 4 1.12 -31.66 -2.82
C LYS A 4 2.50 -30.98 -2.69
N TYR A 5 2.81 -30.24 -1.63
CA TYR A 5 2.01 -29.91 -0.44
C TYR A 5 1.64 -28.42 -0.41
N ASP A 6 0.47 -28.10 0.15
CA ASP A 6 0.01 -26.74 0.48
C ASP A 6 0.09 -25.66 -0.61
N VAL A 7 0.12 -26.08 -1.88
CA VAL A 7 0.28 -25.19 -3.05
C VAL A 7 -0.78 -24.09 -3.10
N LYS A 8 -2.02 -24.38 -2.67
CA LYS A 8 -3.09 -23.38 -2.65
C LYS A 8 -2.84 -22.26 -1.63
N PHE A 9 -2.27 -22.58 -0.48
CA PHE A 9 -1.96 -21.59 0.56
C PHE A 9 -0.79 -20.71 0.14
N VAL A 10 0.31 -21.32 -0.33
CA VAL A 10 1.49 -20.59 -0.81
C VAL A 10 1.15 -19.71 -2.01
N PHE A 11 0.32 -20.21 -2.95
CA PHE A 11 -0.11 -19.41 -4.09
C PHE A 11 -0.95 -18.20 -3.68
N ALA A 12 -1.87 -18.37 -2.72
CA ALA A 12 -2.70 -17.27 -2.23
C ALA A 12 -1.87 -16.20 -1.50
N GLU A 13 -0.83 -16.58 -0.77
CA GLU A 13 0.06 -15.65 -0.06
C GLU A 13 0.75 -14.65 -0.99
N VAL A 14 0.95 -15.02 -2.26
CA VAL A 14 1.61 -14.16 -3.25
C VAL A 14 0.66 -13.58 -4.30
N ASN A 15 -0.49 -14.20 -4.58
CA ASN A 15 -1.40 -13.78 -5.66
C ASN A 15 -2.81 -13.37 -5.21
N ALA A 16 -3.09 -13.24 -3.91
CA ALA A 16 -4.42 -12.83 -3.47
C ALA A 16 -4.74 -11.37 -3.82
N ASP A 17 -5.96 -11.14 -4.28
CA ASP A 17 -6.52 -9.80 -4.43
C ASP A 17 -6.96 -9.24 -3.07
N VAL A 18 -6.70 -7.95 -2.84
CA VAL A 18 -7.17 -7.26 -1.64
C VAL A 18 -8.40 -6.42 -1.99
N ALA A 19 -9.53 -6.72 -1.36
CA ALA A 19 -10.74 -5.92 -1.50
C ALA A 19 -10.99 -5.09 -0.23
N PHE A 20 -11.08 -3.77 -0.38
CA PHE A 20 -11.55 -2.87 0.66
C PHE A 20 -13.06 -2.67 0.55
N LEU A 21 -13.76 -2.84 1.67
CA LEU A 21 -15.20 -2.59 1.79
C LEU A 21 -15.41 -1.34 2.65
N MET A 22 -15.97 -0.30 2.06
CA MET A 22 -16.28 0.96 2.74
C MET A 22 -17.77 1.06 3.03
N LEU A 23 -18.12 0.98 4.31
CA LEU A 23 -19.47 1.23 4.79
C LEU A 23 -19.78 2.74 4.69
N GLN A 24 -20.84 3.06 3.95
CA GLN A 24 -21.35 4.42 3.80
C GLN A 24 -22.36 4.74 4.91
N SER A 25 -22.72 6.02 5.05
CA SER A 25 -23.70 6.46 6.06
C SER A 25 -25.12 5.93 5.82
N ASP A 26 -25.45 5.54 4.58
CA ASP A 26 -26.71 4.93 4.19
C ASP A 26 -26.71 3.39 4.37
N MET A 27 -25.71 2.85 5.08
CA MET A 27 -25.48 1.41 5.28
C MET A 27 -25.10 0.63 4.01
N SER A 28 -24.93 1.29 2.86
CA SER A 28 -24.41 0.66 1.64
C SER A 28 -22.91 0.38 1.75
N ARG A 29 -22.42 -0.60 0.97
CA ARG A 29 -21.00 -0.98 0.92
C ARG A 29 -20.43 -0.70 -0.45
N LYS A 30 -19.40 0.15 -0.52
CA LYS A 30 -18.59 0.32 -1.73
C LYS A 30 -17.37 -0.57 -1.68
N LYS A 31 -17.12 -1.31 -2.76
CA LYS A 31 -15.99 -2.24 -2.88
C LYS A 31 -14.94 -1.67 -3.83
N THR A 32 -13.69 -1.66 -3.40
CA THR A 32 -12.52 -1.37 -4.24
C THR A 32 -11.60 -2.58 -4.19
N VAL A 33 -11.12 -3.06 -5.34
CA VAL A 33 -10.23 -4.23 -5.43
C VAL A 33 -8.86 -3.78 -5.90
N HIS A 34 -7.81 -4.28 -5.25
CA HIS A 34 -6.42 -4.03 -5.60
C HIS A 34 -5.71 -5.36 -5.79
N PRO A 35 -5.54 -5.82 -7.05
CA PRO A 35 -4.88 -7.10 -7.33
C PRO A 35 -3.37 -7.05 -7.06
N THR A 36 -2.76 -5.87 -7.14
CA THR A 36 -1.29 -5.74 -7.06
C THR A 36 -0.77 -5.61 -5.64
N LEU A 37 -1.58 -5.59 -4.57
CA LEU A 37 -1.05 -5.29 -3.22
C LEU A 37 -0.24 -6.43 -2.59
N VAL A 38 -0.47 -7.68 -2.99
CA VAL A 38 0.09 -8.88 -2.36
C VAL A 38 1.26 -9.45 -3.17
N GLY A 39 2.17 -10.16 -2.50
CA GLY A 39 3.31 -10.82 -3.13
C GLY A 39 4.30 -9.87 -3.80
N LYS A 40 4.62 -8.75 -3.13
CA LYS A 40 5.59 -7.75 -3.61
C LYS A 40 6.94 -7.92 -2.92
N LYS A 41 8.02 -7.66 -3.65
CA LYS A 41 9.41 -7.59 -3.14
C LYS A 41 9.84 -8.83 -2.36
N ILE A 42 9.45 -10.03 -2.83
CA ILE A 42 9.88 -11.30 -2.24
C ILE A 42 11.41 -11.35 -2.36
N SER A 43 12.09 -11.40 -1.21
CA SER A 43 13.53 -11.18 -1.15
C SER A 43 14.22 -12.23 -0.30
N THR A 44 15.45 -12.55 -0.67
CA THR A 44 16.36 -13.40 0.11
C THR A 44 17.74 -12.74 0.22
N LYS A 45 18.63 -13.31 1.04
CA LYS A 45 20.05 -12.91 1.11
C LYS A 45 20.79 -13.46 -0.10
N SER A 46 21.60 -12.64 -0.76
CA SER A 46 22.46 -13.09 -1.86
C SER A 46 23.51 -14.10 -1.41
N VAL A 47 23.84 -15.04 -2.28
CA VAL A 47 24.89 -16.04 -2.02
C VAL A 47 26.24 -15.34 -1.79
N GLY A 48 26.85 -15.61 -0.63
CA GLY A 48 28.17 -15.07 -0.26
C GLY A 48 28.24 -13.56 0.00
N LYS A 49 27.10 -12.84 0.01
CA LYS A 49 27.04 -11.38 0.24
C LYS A 49 25.91 -11.04 1.21
N ASP A 50 26.02 -9.93 1.94
CA ASP A 50 24.94 -9.45 2.81
C ASP A 50 23.93 -8.56 2.06
N THR A 51 24.02 -8.52 0.74
CA THR A 51 23.08 -7.84 -0.13
C THR A 51 21.77 -8.60 -0.24
N LYS A 52 20.70 -7.84 -0.47
CA LYS A 52 19.36 -8.38 -0.74
C LYS A 52 19.23 -8.79 -2.21
N GLU A 53 18.68 -9.97 -2.46
CA GLU A 53 18.31 -10.51 -3.78
C GLU A 53 16.79 -10.57 -3.91
N ASP A 54 16.24 -10.03 -5.01
CA ASP A 54 14.80 -10.07 -5.29
C ASP A 54 14.47 -11.31 -6.12
N ILE A 55 13.63 -12.19 -5.55
CA ILE A 55 13.21 -13.46 -6.16
C ILE A 55 11.72 -13.45 -6.51
N THR A 56 11.07 -12.28 -6.56
CA THR A 56 9.62 -12.17 -6.84
C THR A 56 9.22 -12.88 -8.13
N HIS A 57 10.06 -12.78 -9.16
CA HIS A 57 9.86 -13.41 -10.47
C HIS A 57 9.84 -14.95 -10.42
N THR A 58 10.35 -15.58 -9.36
CA THR A 58 10.32 -17.03 -9.18
C THR A 58 8.99 -17.54 -8.63
N TYR A 59 8.17 -16.66 -8.04
CA TYR A 59 6.87 -16.99 -7.45
C TYR A 59 5.68 -16.48 -8.28
N LYS A 60 5.87 -15.40 -9.03
CA LYS A 60 4.81 -14.82 -9.87
C LYS A 60 5.36 -14.28 -11.19
N HIS A 61 4.52 -14.34 -12.22
CA HIS A 61 4.78 -13.70 -13.50
C HIS A 61 4.71 -12.17 -13.37
N ARG A 62 5.21 -11.49 -14.40
CA ARG A 62 5.13 -10.03 -14.46
C ARG A 62 3.66 -9.63 -14.59
N GLU A 63 3.25 -8.62 -13.81
CA GLU A 63 1.90 -8.07 -13.88
C GLU A 63 1.55 -7.70 -15.34
N ASP A 64 0.33 -8.05 -15.76
CA ASP A 64 -0.25 -7.89 -17.11
C ASP A 64 0.33 -8.80 -18.22
N SER A 65 1.15 -9.81 -17.88
CA SER A 65 1.63 -10.78 -18.88
C SER A 65 0.54 -11.78 -19.30
N GLU A 66 0.66 -12.32 -20.51
CA GLU A 66 -0.26 -13.36 -21.00
C GLU A 66 -0.21 -14.62 -20.12
N GLU A 67 0.93 -14.92 -19.50
CA GLU A 67 1.04 -16.04 -18.54
C GLU A 67 0.31 -15.76 -17.22
N GLU A 68 0.25 -14.49 -16.78
CA GLU A 68 -0.57 -14.10 -15.63
C GLU A 68 -2.06 -14.27 -15.94
N LYS A 69 -2.54 -13.81 -17.10
CA LYS A 69 -3.95 -13.96 -17.51
C LYS A 69 -4.37 -15.41 -17.73
N ALA A 70 -3.43 -16.29 -18.04
CA ALA A 70 -3.66 -17.72 -18.18
C ALA A 70 -3.69 -18.47 -16.83
N SER A 71 -2.98 -17.94 -15.81
CA SER A 71 -2.83 -18.57 -14.49
C SER A 71 -3.75 -17.98 -13.41
N ALA A 72 -4.09 -16.69 -13.53
CA ALA A 72 -5.10 -15.98 -12.76
C ALA A 72 -6.40 -15.86 -13.58
N LYS A 73 -7.57 -15.76 -12.92
CA LYS A 73 -8.82 -15.41 -13.62
C LYS A 73 -8.65 -14.04 -14.26
N PRO A 74 -9.30 -13.75 -15.41
CA PRO A 74 -9.06 -12.52 -16.16
C PRO A 74 -9.21 -11.29 -15.27
N ASN A 75 -8.07 -10.65 -14.97
CA ASN A 75 -8.06 -9.34 -14.35
C ASN A 75 -8.72 -8.36 -15.31
N LEU A 76 -9.61 -7.51 -14.80
CA LEU A 76 -10.12 -6.40 -15.57
C LEU A 76 -8.92 -5.56 -16.05
N PRO A 77 -8.95 -5.01 -17.27
CA PRO A 77 -7.86 -4.18 -17.77
C PRO A 77 -7.56 -3.05 -16.77
N PRO A 78 -6.29 -2.65 -16.61
CA PRO A 78 -5.93 -1.50 -15.78
C PRO A 78 -6.76 -0.30 -16.24
N GLN A 79 -7.74 0.09 -15.43
CA GLN A 79 -8.54 1.27 -15.74
C GLN A 79 -7.61 2.47 -15.55
N GLU A 80 -7.33 3.20 -16.64
CA GLU A 80 -6.62 4.47 -16.55
C GLU A 80 -7.31 5.33 -15.50
N ALA A 81 -6.57 5.64 -14.43
CA ALA A 81 -7.14 6.32 -13.30
C ALA A 81 -7.05 7.83 -13.54
N ASP A 82 -8.19 8.46 -13.81
CA ASP A 82 -8.35 9.92 -13.93
C ASP A 82 -7.63 10.69 -12.83
N LEU A 83 -7.73 10.20 -11.59
CA LEU A 83 -7.00 10.69 -10.43
C LEU A 83 -6.13 9.58 -9.85
N ALA A 84 -4.89 9.90 -9.48
CA ALA A 84 -3.99 8.99 -8.77
C ALA A 84 -3.64 9.53 -7.38
N LEU A 85 -3.75 8.67 -6.36
CA LEU A 85 -3.46 8.99 -4.96
C LEU A 85 -2.16 8.30 -4.51
N ARG A 86 -1.22 9.05 -3.92
CA ARG A 86 0.04 8.51 -3.38
C ARG A 86 0.35 9.08 -2.00
N ILE A 87 0.83 8.25 -1.09
CA ILE A 87 1.26 8.67 0.25
C ILE A 87 2.80 8.67 0.28
N LYS A 88 3.42 9.75 0.74
CA LYS A 88 4.87 9.93 0.91
C LYS A 88 5.17 10.40 2.33
N ALA A 89 6.35 10.12 2.85
CA ALA A 89 6.82 10.70 4.11
C ALA A 89 8.02 11.61 3.85
N SER A 90 8.27 12.55 4.76
CA SER A 90 9.48 13.36 4.79
C SER A 90 10.71 12.49 5.01
N GLU A 91 11.88 13.02 4.65
CA GLU A 91 13.14 12.44 5.07
C GLU A 91 13.28 12.51 6.61
N GLY A 92 14.13 11.65 7.19
CA GLY A 92 14.44 11.70 8.62
C GLY A 92 13.40 11.08 9.56
N MET A 93 12.55 10.17 9.06
CA MET A 93 11.56 9.43 9.87
C MET A 93 12.24 8.41 10.82
N ASN A 94 12.84 8.94 11.88
CA ASN A 94 13.55 8.21 12.93
C ASN A 94 12.69 8.11 14.19
N ASN A 95 12.88 7.05 14.95
CA ASN A 95 12.16 6.81 16.20
C ASN A 95 12.57 7.86 17.23
N GLY A 96 11.59 8.52 17.85
CA GLY A 96 11.83 9.65 18.74
C GLY A 96 11.66 11.03 18.09
N CYS A 97 11.41 11.11 16.78
CA CYS A 97 11.23 12.36 16.06
C CYS A 97 9.81 12.54 15.51
N ASP A 98 9.41 13.80 15.39
CA ASP A 98 8.28 14.18 14.54
C ASP A 98 8.65 14.04 13.07
N PHE A 99 7.68 13.72 12.22
CA PHE A 99 7.87 13.67 10.77
C PHE A 99 6.57 13.98 10.03
N ASP A 100 6.69 14.39 8.76
CA ASP A 100 5.54 14.78 7.95
C ASP A 100 5.17 13.70 6.94
N VAL A 101 3.88 13.46 6.77
CA VAL A 101 3.30 12.58 5.76
C VAL A 101 2.47 13.40 4.78
N PHE A 102 2.75 13.22 3.50
CA PHE A 102 2.13 13.92 2.39
C PHE A 102 1.23 12.97 1.61
N VAL A 103 -0.01 13.39 1.37
CA VAL A 103 -0.90 12.74 0.41
C VAL A 103 -0.89 13.56 -0.88
N VAL A 104 -0.37 12.97 -1.94
CA VAL A 104 -0.24 13.56 -3.26
C VAL A 104 -1.39 13.05 -4.13
N ILE A 105 -2.22 13.97 -4.61
CA ILE A 105 -3.30 13.70 -5.57
C ILE A 105 -2.82 14.25 -6.91
N ASN A 106 -2.72 13.38 -7.91
CA ASN A 106 -2.45 13.77 -9.29
C ASN A 106 -3.76 13.71 -10.07
N ASN A 107 -4.14 14.81 -10.69
CA ASN A 107 -5.21 14.84 -11.67
C ASN A 107 -4.60 14.66 -13.06
N ASN A 108 -4.90 13.54 -13.71
CA ASN A 108 -4.43 13.22 -15.06
C ASN A 108 -5.45 13.65 -16.13
N THR A 109 -6.50 14.37 -15.73
CA THR A 109 -7.53 14.90 -16.62
C THR A 109 -7.47 16.43 -16.66
N PRO A 110 -7.88 17.06 -17.78
CA PRO A 110 -7.92 18.51 -17.89
C PRO A 110 -9.06 19.16 -17.10
N GLU A 111 -9.99 18.35 -16.57
CA GLU A 111 -11.17 18.82 -15.82
C GLU A 111 -10.81 19.08 -14.35
N GLU A 112 -11.29 20.20 -13.80
CA GLU A 112 -11.25 20.41 -12.35
C GLU A 112 -12.25 19.49 -11.65
N ARG A 113 -11.79 18.79 -10.62
CA ARG A 113 -12.62 17.81 -9.89
C ARG A 113 -12.73 18.15 -8.42
N LEU A 114 -13.96 18.22 -7.92
CA LEU A 114 -14.20 18.46 -6.50
C LEU A 114 -14.09 17.14 -5.73
N CYS A 115 -13.09 17.06 -4.84
CA CYS A 115 -12.80 15.85 -4.08
C CYS A 115 -12.77 16.12 -2.58
N ARG A 116 -13.28 15.16 -1.80
CA ARG A 116 -13.16 15.14 -0.33
C ARG A 116 -12.06 14.15 0.06
N LEU A 117 -10.96 14.67 0.60
CA LEU A 117 -9.88 13.86 1.17
C LEU A 117 -10.14 13.59 2.65
N LYS A 118 -10.05 12.32 3.04
CA LYS A 118 -10.07 11.85 4.43
C LYS A 118 -8.77 11.10 4.70
N ILE A 119 -8.02 11.54 5.70
CA ILE A 119 -6.80 10.88 6.16
C ILE A 119 -7.09 10.36 7.57
N SER A 120 -6.88 9.06 7.80
CA SER A 120 -7.07 8.45 9.12
C SER A 120 -5.80 8.64 9.97
N ALA A 121 -5.57 9.88 10.34
CA ALA A 121 -4.68 10.39 11.38
C ALA A 121 -4.94 11.91 11.32
N ALA A 122 -5.23 12.53 12.46
CA ALA A 122 -5.94 13.81 12.52
C ALA A 122 -5.39 14.88 11.55
N THR A 123 -6.31 15.55 10.84
CA THR A 123 -6.15 16.77 10.01
C THR A 123 -5.60 16.67 8.58
N SER A 124 -6.00 17.68 7.78
CA SER A 124 -5.88 17.78 6.32
C SER A 124 -4.59 18.52 5.93
N VAL A 125 -3.65 17.83 5.27
CA VAL A 125 -2.47 18.35 4.52
C VAL A 125 -1.50 19.26 5.31
N PRO A 126 -0.17 19.01 5.29
CA PRO A 126 0.52 17.73 5.53
C PRO A 126 0.18 17.15 6.91
N LEU A 127 0.19 15.82 7.02
CA LEU A 127 -0.04 15.13 8.28
C LEU A 127 1.27 15.08 9.06
N ARG A 128 1.44 15.96 10.04
CA ARG A 128 2.56 15.88 10.98
C ARG A 128 2.28 14.80 12.03
N ILE A 129 3.09 13.76 12.03
CA ILE A 129 3.05 12.67 13.00
C ILE A 129 4.01 13.03 14.14
N LEU A 130 3.44 13.35 15.31
CA LEU A 130 4.19 13.76 16.49
C LEU A 130 4.63 12.54 17.31
N TYR A 131 5.88 12.55 17.81
CA TYR A 131 6.40 11.48 18.65
C TYR A 131 5.48 11.19 19.85
N GLU A 132 5.02 12.23 20.53
CA GLU A 132 4.12 12.12 21.68
C GLU A 132 2.82 11.37 21.37
N LYS A 133 2.37 11.38 20.11
CA LYS A 133 1.13 10.71 19.68
C LYS A 133 1.32 9.24 19.36
N TYR A 134 2.51 8.82 18.93
CA TYR A 134 2.75 7.42 18.56
C TYR A 134 3.64 6.64 19.54
N ALA A 135 4.44 7.31 20.38
CA ALA A 135 5.41 6.68 21.27
C ALA A 135 4.80 5.60 22.17
N GLY A 136 3.60 5.85 22.71
CA GLY A 136 2.91 4.92 23.62
C GLY A 136 2.22 3.74 22.95
N CYS A 137 2.09 3.74 21.62
CA CYS A 137 1.40 2.68 20.87
C CYS A 137 2.23 2.11 19.71
N LEU A 138 3.49 2.53 19.56
CA LEU A 138 4.38 2.00 18.54
C LEU A 138 4.81 0.57 18.93
N THR A 139 4.62 -0.35 18.01
CA THR A 139 5.02 -1.75 18.15
C THR A 139 6.52 -1.94 17.89
N SER A 140 7.08 -3.08 18.31
CA SER A 140 8.52 -3.38 18.17
C SER A 140 9.02 -3.49 16.73
N ASP A 141 8.11 -3.63 15.77
CA ASP A 141 8.40 -3.60 14.32
C ASP A 141 8.57 -2.17 13.78
N ASN A 142 8.36 -1.15 14.62
CA ASN A 142 8.39 0.27 14.29
C ASN A 142 7.51 0.65 13.10
N MET A 143 6.38 -0.02 12.91
CA MET A 143 5.51 0.24 11.75
C MET A 143 4.37 1.20 12.08
N ILE A 144 4.17 2.18 11.21
CA ILE A 144 3.01 3.08 11.22
C ILE A 144 2.27 2.91 9.89
N LYS A 145 1.00 2.48 9.96
CA LYS A 145 0.12 2.34 8.80
C LYS A 145 -0.65 3.64 8.59
N VAL A 146 -0.54 4.21 7.39
CA VAL A 146 -1.28 5.41 6.99
C VAL A 146 -2.27 5.03 5.89
N THR A 147 -3.54 5.44 6.06
CA THR A 147 -4.61 5.26 5.09
C THR A 147 -5.16 6.61 4.65
N ALA A 148 -5.26 6.79 3.33
CA ALA A 148 -5.87 7.96 2.71
C ALA A 148 -7.03 7.50 1.82
N VAL A 149 -8.18 8.17 1.98
CA VAL A 149 -9.39 7.93 1.21
C VAL A 149 -9.80 9.23 0.52
N LEU A 150 -9.88 9.22 -0.81
CA LEU A 150 -10.34 10.34 -1.62
C LEU A 150 -11.69 9.98 -2.23
N GLN A 151 -12.71 10.77 -1.93
CA GLN A 151 -14.06 10.62 -2.49
C GLN A 151 -14.34 11.74 -3.49
N GLN A 152 -14.59 11.41 -4.75
CA GLN A 152 -14.99 12.36 -5.79
C GLN A 152 -16.47 12.72 -5.62
N ALA A 153 -16.82 13.99 -5.79
CA ALA A 153 -18.19 14.46 -5.65
C ALA A 153 -19.08 14.06 -6.85
N GLU A 154 -18.55 14.16 -8.07
CA GLU A 154 -19.28 14.00 -9.34
C GLU A 154 -19.86 12.59 -9.55
N ASN A 155 -19.01 11.58 -9.40
CA ASN A 155 -19.35 10.17 -9.71
C ASN A 155 -19.37 9.28 -8.47
N GLN A 156 -19.18 9.86 -7.28
CA GLN A 156 -19.09 9.12 -6.03
C GLN A 156 -18.00 8.04 -6.01
N LYS A 157 -17.00 8.13 -6.91
CA LYS A 157 -15.84 7.23 -6.99
C LYS A 157 -14.96 7.45 -5.77
N ILE A 158 -14.44 6.33 -5.24
CA ILE A 158 -13.54 6.36 -4.10
C ILE A 158 -12.19 5.78 -4.50
N LEU A 159 -11.13 6.51 -4.16
CA LEU A 159 -9.76 6.04 -4.22
C LEU A 159 -9.27 5.82 -2.79
N LEU A 160 -8.69 4.66 -2.53
CA LEU A 160 -8.11 4.30 -1.25
C LEU A 160 -6.65 3.93 -1.47
N GLN A 161 -5.78 4.52 -0.66
CA GLN A 161 -4.37 4.17 -0.63
C GLN A 161 -3.96 3.86 0.82
N VAL A 162 -3.25 2.75 1.00
CA VAL A 162 -2.61 2.39 2.26
C VAL A 162 -1.10 2.36 2.06
N ARG A 163 -0.35 2.85 3.04
CA ARG A 163 1.10 2.73 3.05
C ARG A 163 1.59 2.49 4.47
N ASP A 164 2.44 1.48 4.62
CA ASP A 164 3.17 1.21 5.84
C ASP A 164 4.52 1.95 5.82
N PHE A 165 4.84 2.58 6.93
CA PHE A 165 6.06 3.33 7.17
C PHE A 165 6.85 2.68 8.29
N HIS A 166 8.11 2.35 8.04
CA HIS A 166 9.02 1.82 9.04
C HIS A 166 9.88 2.94 9.62
N VAL A 167 9.65 3.25 10.90
CA VAL A 167 10.35 4.31 11.64
C VAL A 167 11.73 3.78 12.06
N LYS A 168 12.79 4.46 11.63
CA LYS A 168 14.16 3.95 11.81
C LYS A 168 14.63 4.09 13.26
N ASN A 169 15.16 3.01 13.82
CA ASN A 169 15.91 3.10 15.08
C ASN A 169 17.29 3.75 14.85
N PRO A 170 17.89 4.33 15.89
CA PRO A 170 19.26 4.80 15.83
C PRO A 170 20.24 3.64 15.57
N ASP A 171 21.30 3.91 14.80
CA ASP A 171 22.32 2.92 14.49
C ASP A 171 23.11 2.51 15.74
N ILE A 172 23.28 1.21 15.93
CA ILE A 172 24.13 0.65 16.97
C ILE A 172 25.56 0.57 16.43
N LYS A 173 26.48 1.32 17.04
CA LYS A 173 27.90 1.29 16.71
C LYS A 173 28.60 0.17 17.50
N ILE A 174 29.12 -0.82 16.81
CA ILE A 174 29.95 -1.88 17.39
C ILE A 174 31.41 -1.47 17.19
N ARG A 175 32.20 -1.50 18.27
CA ARG A 175 33.64 -1.21 18.28
C ARG A 175 34.40 -2.42 18.81
#